data_AF-A0AAJ1J8B1-F1
#
_entry.id   AF-A0AAJ1J8B1-F1
#
_cell.length_a   1.000
_cell.length_b   1.000
_cell.length_c   1.000
_cell.angle_alpha   90.00
_cell.angle_beta   90.00
_cell.angle_gamma   90.00
#
_symmetry.space_group_name_H-M   'P 1'
#
loop_
_entity.id
_entity.type
_entity.pdbx_description
1 polymer ?
#
loop_
_entity_poly.entity_id
_entity_poly.type
_entity_poly.pdbx_seq_one_letter_code
_entity_poly.pdbx_strand_id
1 'polypeptide(L)'
;MLEITPNFAQERGLNLLRADWKKYSSFLVYAPTGAGKTALSAFIVDGFVSKNKKVMMICPFTVLINQTAQRFIEYGLPEDEIRYIWRDHPNQ
;
A
#
# COMPACT_ATOMS: atom_id res chain seq x y z
N MET A 1 -0.34 9.74 9.41
CA MET A 1 1.13 9.70 9.22
C MET A 1 1.56 8.32 9.65
N LEU A 2 2.23 7.57 8.78
CA LEU A 2 2.66 6.20 9.07
C LEU A 2 3.74 6.15 10.15
N GLU A 3 3.83 5.03 10.85
CA GLU A 3 4.82 4.74 11.90
C GLU A 3 6.18 4.29 11.36
N ILE A 4 6.34 4.28 10.04
CA ILE A 4 7.57 3.89 9.34
C ILE A 4 8.15 5.05 8.53
N THR A 5 9.47 5.06 8.41
CA THR A 5 10.22 6.01 7.59
C THR A 5 10.64 5.35 6.27
N PRO A 6 10.43 6.00 5.11
CA PRO A 6 10.86 5.42 3.84
C PRO A 6 12.38 5.37 3.77
N ASN A 7 12.93 4.28 3.22
CA ASN A 7 14.35 4.24 2.87
C ASN A 7 14.63 5.07 1.60
N PHE A 8 15.90 5.30 1.29
CA PHE A 8 16.33 6.11 0.15
C PHE A 8 15.68 5.69 -1.19
N ALA A 9 15.61 4.38 -1.47
CA ALA A 9 15.02 3.88 -2.71
C ALA A 9 13.50 4.12 -2.76
N GLN A 10 12.82 3.95 -1.62
CA GLN A 10 11.39 4.20 -1.49
C GLN A 10 11.06 5.68 -1.64
N GLU A 11 11.83 6.57 -0.99
CA GLU A 11 11.66 8.02 -1.10
C GLU A 11 11.84 8.48 -2.55
N ARG A 12 12.91 8.01 -3.21
CA ARG A 12 13.14 8.28 -4.64
C ARG A 12 11.97 7.80 -5.49
N GLY A 13 11.48 6.58 -5.26
CA GLY A 13 10.32 6.02 -5.96
C GLY A 13 9.06 6.87 -5.78
N LEU A 14 8.73 7.25 -4.54
CA LEU A 14 7.58 8.08 -4.22
C LEU A 14 7.65 9.45 -4.90
N ASN A 15 8.83 10.07 -4.93
CA ASN A 15 9.02 11.37 -5.57
C ASN A 15 8.84 11.29 -7.09
N LEU A 16 9.37 10.25 -7.73
CA LEU A 16 9.15 10.00 -9.17
C LEU A 16 7.68 9.78 -9.49
N LEU A 17 6.99 8.95 -8.70
CA LEU A 17 5.55 8.72 -8.84
C LEU A 17 4.76 10.04 -8.71
N ARG A 18 5.02 10.82 -7.66
CA ARG A 18 4.33 12.10 -7.40
C ARG A 18 4.52 13.11 -8.53
N ALA A 19 5.71 13.17 -9.13
CA ALA A 19 6.02 14.11 -10.22
C ALA A 19 5.15 13.89 -11.47
N ASP A 20 4.82 12.63 -11.77
CA ASP A 20 4.09 12.26 -12.99
C ASP A 20 2.65 11.79 -12.72
N TRP A 21 2.21 11.79 -11.47
CA TRP A 21 0.94 11.19 -11.05
C TRP A 21 -0.31 11.73 -11.77
N LYS A 22 -0.28 12.99 -12.19
CA LYS A 22 -1.38 13.63 -12.94
C LYS A 22 -1.31 13.41 -14.45
N LYS A 23 -0.18 12.92 -14.97
CA LYS A 23 0.08 12.77 -16.40
C LYS A 23 -0.34 11.40 -16.93
N TYR A 24 -0.22 10.36 -16.10
CA TYR A 24 -0.50 8.98 -16.49
C TYR A 24 -1.55 8.35 -15.59
N SER A 25 -2.34 7.45 -16.16
CA SER A 25 -3.35 6.68 -15.43
C SER A 25 -2.80 5.38 -14.83
N SER A 26 -1.58 4.97 -15.20
CA SER A 26 -0.99 3.70 -14.78
C SER A 26 0.52 3.83 -14.63
N PHE A 27 1.05 3.19 -13.59
CA PHE A 27 2.46 3.20 -13.24
C PHE A 27 2.92 1.77 -12.96
N LEU A 28 4.14 1.43 -13.39
CA LEU A 28 4.82 0.20 -12.99
C LEU A 28 5.93 0.53 -12.00
N VAL A 29 5.81 0.01 -10.78
CA VAL A 29 6.87 0.10 -9.77
C VAL A 29 7.59 -1.24 -9.71
N TYR A 30 8.79 -1.29 -10.28
CA TYR A 30 9.63 -2.49 -10.28
C TYR A 30 10.69 -2.42 -9.18
N ALA A 31 10.75 -3.43 -8.31
CA ALA A 31 11.72 -3.50 -7.23
C ALA A 31 12.03 -4.95 -6.82
N PRO A 32 13.30 -5.26 -6.46
CA PRO A 32 13.72 -6.61 -6.08
C PRO A 32 13.04 -7.09 -4.79
N THR A 33 13.09 -8.39 -4.53
CA THR A 33 12.71 -8.97 -3.24
C THR A 33 13.54 -8.34 -2.11
N GLY A 34 12.93 -8.07 -0.96
CA GLY A 34 13.60 -7.40 0.15
C GLY A 34 13.65 -5.87 0.08
N ALA A 35 13.31 -5.24 -1.06
CA ALA A 35 13.32 -3.78 -1.20
C ALA A 35 12.24 -3.02 -0.37
N GLY A 36 11.40 -3.75 0.37
CA GLY A 36 10.29 -3.17 1.14
C GLY A 36 9.13 -2.68 0.27
N LYS A 37 8.71 -3.49 -0.71
CA LYS A 37 7.56 -3.17 -1.58
C LYS A 37 6.27 -2.93 -0.81
N THR A 38 6.02 -3.73 0.24
CA THR A 38 4.84 -3.56 1.10
C THR A 38 4.84 -2.22 1.81
N ALA A 39 5.98 -1.83 2.40
CA ALA A 39 6.15 -0.49 3.00
C ALA A 39 5.97 0.63 1.97
N LEU A 40 6.57 0.50 0.78
CA LEU A 40 6.36 1.46 -0.31
C LEU A 40 4.88 1.60 -0.68
N SER A 41 4.15 0.48 -0.79
CA SER A 41 2.72 0.52 -1.07
C SER A 41 1.91 1.19 0.04
N ALA A 42 2.30 1.03 1.31
CA ALA A 42 1.64 1.71 2.42
C ALA A 42 1.75 3.23 2.30
N PHE A 43 2.92 3.78 1.94
CA PHE A 43 3.07 5.22 1.69
C PHE A 43 2.19 5.73 0.53
N ILE A 44 2.00 4.91 -0.51
CA ILE A 44 1.11 5.24 -1.62
C ILE A 44 -0.35 5.25 -1.11
N VAL A 45 -0.77 4.20 -0.40
CA VAL A 45 -2.11 4.06 0.18
C VAL A 45 -2.43 5.21 1.12
N ASP A 46 -1.56 5.51 2.10
CA ASP A 46 -1.71 6.63 3.04
C ASP A 46 -1.88 7.96 2.30
N GLY A 47 -1.09 8.19 1.24
CA GLY A 47 -1.18 9.37 0.40
C GLY A 47 -2.54 9.55 -0.30
N PHE A 48 -3.27 8.46 -0.57
CA PHE A 48 -4.61 8.47 -1.16
C PHE A 48 -5.71 8.56 -0.11
N VAL A 49 -5.63 7.72 0.94
CA VAL A 49 -6.62 7.66 2.02
C VAL A 49 -6.67 9.00 2.76
N SER A 50 -5.52 9.63 3.03
CA SER A 50 -5.44 11.00 3.58
C SER A 50 -6.14 12.08 2.75
N LYS A 51 -6.50 11.78 1.49
CA LYS A 51 -7.27 12.63 0.59
C LYS A 51 -8.68 12.10 0.33
N ASN A 52 -9.22 11.28 1.24
CA ASN A 52 -10.53 10.62 1.14
C ASN A 52 -10.72 9.82 -0.16
N LYS A 53 -9.65 9.20 -0.67
CA LYS A 53 -9.72 8.31 -1.84
C LYS A 53 -9.74 6.86 -1.38
N LYS A 54 -10.49 6.04 -2.11
CA LYS A 54 -10.54 4.58 -1.92
C LYS A 54 -9.41 3.93 -2.70
N VAL A 55 -8.76 2.94 -2.09
CA VAL A 55 -7.69 2.15 -2.72
C VAL A 55 -8.06 0.68 -2.64
N MET A 56 -7.89 -0.05 -3.75
CA MET A 56 -8.02 -1.50 -3.78
C MET A 56 -6.64 -2.12 -3.95
N MET A 57 -6.19 -2.86 -2.93
CA MET A 57 -4.98 -3.67 -3.00
C MET A 57 -5.36 -5.10 -3.40
N ILE A 58 -4.76 -5.62 -4.45
CA ILE A 58 -5.02 -6.98 -4.94
C ILE A 58 -3.82 -7.84 -4.60
N CYS A 59 -4.07 -8.99 -3.96
CA CYS A 59 -3.06 -9.99 -3.65
C CYS A 59 -3.38 -11.30 -4.38
N PRO A 60 -2.37 -12.03 -4.89
CA PRO A 60 -2.60 -13.27 -5.64
C PRO A 60 -2.97 -14.47 -4.75
N PHE A 61 -2.73 -14.40 -3.45
CA PHE A 61 -3.02 -15.47 -2.49
C PHE A 61 -3.77 -14.92 -1.28
N THR A 62 -4.69 -15.70 -0.73
CA THR A 62 -5.48 -15.33 0.45
C THR A 62 -4.62 -15.05 1.67
N VAL A 63 -3.56 -15.82 1.89
CA VAL A 63 -2.58 -15.57 2.97
C VAL A 63 -1.92 -14.18 2.85
N LEU A 64 -1.68 -13.71 1.63
CA LEU A 64 -1.07 -12.39 1.41
C LEU A 64 -2.05 -11.26 1.69
N ILE A 65 -3.37 -11.48 1.58
CA ILE A 65 -4.37 -10.48 1.96
C ILE A 65 -4.22 -10.16 3.45
N ASN A 66 -4.26 -11.19 4.29
CA ASN A 66 -4.15 -11.04 5.74
C ASN A 66 -2.78 -10.47 6.15
N GLN A 67 -1.69 -11.00 5.58
CA GLN A 67 -0.34 -10.49 5.86
C GLN A 67 -0.20 -9.02 5.46
N THR A 68 -0.74 -8.63 4.30
CA THR A 68 -0.63 -7.23 3.83
C THR A 68 -1.46 -6.31 4.71
N ALA A 69 -2.69 -6.69 5.06
CA ALA A 69 -3.54 -5.90 5.94
C ALA A 69 -2.92 -5.74 7.34
N GLN A 70 -2.40 -6.81 7.92
CA GLN A 70 -1.68 -6.75 9.20
C GLN A 70 -0.49 -5.80 9.13
N ARG A 71 0.34 -5.88 8.07
CA ARG A 71 1.47 -4.96 7.87
C ARG A 71 1.02 -3.52 7.71
N PHE A 72 -0.10 -3.28 7.03
CA PHE A 72 -0.66 -1.93 6.89
C PHE A 72 -1.09 -1.34 8.23
N ILE A 73 -1.73 -2.13 9.09
CA ILE A 73 -2.10 -1.74 10.46
C ILE A 73 -0.83 -1.47 11.28
N GLU A 74 0.16 -2.36 11.24
CA GLU A 74 1.46 -2.19 11.91
C GLU A 74 2.21 -0.93 11.43
N TYR A 75 1.97 -0.47 10.21
CA TYR A 75 2.57 0.76 9.67
C TYR A 75 1.74 2.01 10.00
N GLY A 76 0.58 1.88 10.65
CA GLY A 76 -0.25 3.00 11.06
C GLY A 76 -1.39 3.37 10.11
N LEU A 77 -1.80 2.48 9.20
CA LEU A 77 -3.07 2.63 8.48
C LEU A 77 -4.25 2.24 9.40
N PRO A 78 -5.38 2.98 9.36
CA PRO A 78 -6.51 2.76 10.24
C PRO A 78 -7.17 1.39 9.98
N GLU A 79 -7.10 0.49 10.97
CA GLU A 79 -7.67 -0.85 10.90
C GLU A 79 -9.17 -0.83 10.60
N ASP A 80 -9.89 0.13 11.20
CA ASP A 80 -11.32 0.32 11.06
C ASP A 80 -11.75 0.78 9.67
N GLU A 81 -10.83 1.17 8.80
CA GLU A 81 -11.09 1.49 7.39
C GLU A 81 -10.70 0.35 6.43
N ILE A 82 -9.94 -0.66 6.88
CA ILE A 82 -9.54 -1.78 6.04
C ILE A 82 -10.72 -2.76 5.92
N ARG A 83 -11.06 -3.14 4.67
CA ARG A 83 -12.12 -4.10 4.36
C ARG A 83 -11.60 -5.19 3.44
N TYR A 84 -12.11 -6.40 3.64
CA TYR A 84 -11.70 -7.59 2.90
C TYR A 84 -12.75 -7.96 1.85
N ILE A 85 -12.32 -8.11 0.59
CA ILE A 85 -13.14 -8.67 -0.48
C ILE A 85 -12.60 -10.07 -0.78
N TRP A 86 -13.13 -11.05 -0.06
CA TRP A 86 -12.82 -12.47 -0.26
C TRP A 86 -14.04 -13.29 0.13
N ARG A 87 -14.52 -14.12 -0.81
CA ARG A 87 -15.75 -14.91 -0.69
C ARG A 87 -15.83 -15.78 0.57
N ASP A 88 -14.71 -16.36 1.00
CA ASP A 88 -14.66 -17.34 2.09
C ASP A 88 -13.80 -16.81 3.26
N HIS A 89 -13.80 -15.48 3.48
CA HIS A 89 -12.97 -14.87 4.51
C HIS A 89 -13.47 -15.26 5.91
N PRO A 90 -12.59 -15.69 6.84
CA PRO A 90 -13.00 -16.24 8.14
C PRO A 90 -13.75 -15.26 9.06
N ASN A 91 -13.62 -13.96 8.81
CA ASN A 91 -14.30 -12.88 9.54
C ASN A 91 -15.48 -12.27 8.76
N GLN A 92 -16.17 -13.06 7.91
CA GLN A 92 -17.42 -12.65 7.27
C GLN A 92 -18.61 -12.73 8.21
#